data_AF-A0A920ILN4-F1
#
_entry.id   AF-A0A920ILN4-F1
#
_cell.length_a   1.000
_cell.length_b   1.000
_cell.length_c   1.000
_cell.angle_alpha   90.00
_cell.angle_beta   90.00
_cell.angle_gamma   90.00
#
_symmetry.space_group_name_H-M   'P 1'
#
loop_
_entity.id
_entity.type
_entity.pdbx_description
1 polymer ?
#
loop_
_entity_poly.entity_id
_entity_poly.type
_entity_poly.pdbx_seq_one_letter_code
_entity_poly.pdbx_strand_id
1 'polypeptide(L)'
;MHIQHHYFLNSEFVPEQNKKNPSWYIGSHFDPIKDILRVYDKILGKYLALKDSNIFIITALSQKPSSKPVYYWRLNNHEDFLGLINIPFLKVKPRMSRDFLITFSSRSDLEKALQKLSTISDQSNERLFGLLDVNEQEMSIFVTLTYGNSIDSKFILTGEAKINLKDHFNFVAIKNGEHNSKGFCITNTDLKSNAVNVNIWNLSNLISEKVIS
;
A
#
# COMPACT_ATOMS: atom_id res chain seq x y z
N MET A 1 3.64 10.35 -1.16
CA MET A 1 3.39 8.94 -1.52
C MET A 1 2.02 8.44 -1.03
N HIS A 2 1.64 8.63 0.24
CA HIS A 2 0.36 8.12 0.78
C HIS A 2 -0.91 8.69 0.12
N ILE A 3 -0.99 10.00 -0.13
CA ILE A 3 -2.18 10.59 -0.76
C ILE A 3 -2.44 9.97 -2.14
N GLN A 4 -1.39 9.85 -2.96
CA GLN A 4 -1.50 9.22 -4.28
C GLN A 4 -1.87 7.74 -4.20
N HIS A 5 -1.42 6.99 -3.19
CA HIS A 5 -1.84 5.61 -3.05
C HIS A 5 -3.32 5.46 -2.71
N HIS A 6 -3.89 6.41 -1.99
CA HIS A 6 -5.22 6.25 -1.40
C HIS A 6 -6.34 7.05 -2.09
N TYR A 7 -5.99 8.08 -2.84
CA TYR A 7 -6.95 9.01 -3.44
C TYR A 7 -6.72 9.25 -4.94
N PHE A 8 -5.89 8.43 -5.61
CA PHE A 8 -5.61 8.63 -7.04
C PHE A 8 -6.88 8.67 -7.88
N LEU A 9 -7.78 7.72 -7.65
CA LEU A 9 -9.05 7.61 -8.39
C LEU A 9 -10.04 8.75 -8.10
N ASN A 10 -9.80 9.57 -7.08
CA ASN A 10 -10.64 10.75 -6.82
C ASN A 10 -10.27 11.93 -7.71
N SER A 11 -9.12 11.89 -8.39
CA SER A 11 -8.64 13.02 -9.16
C SER A 11 -9.53 13.34 -10.36
N GLU A 12 -9.74 14.62 -10.63
CA GLU A 12 -10.48 15.10 -11.80
C GLU A 12 -9.83 14.69 -13.13
N PHE A 13 -8.54 14.36 -13.11
CA PHE A 13 -7.78 13.91 -14.28
C PHE A 13 -7.86 12.40 -14.52
N VAL A 14 -8.50 11.64 -13.61
CA VAL A 14 -8.77 10.22 -13.83
C VAL A 14 -10.11 10.06 -14.55
N PRO A 15 -10.15 9.32 -15.67
CA PRO A 15 -11.40 9.14 -16.42
C PRO A 15 -12.52 8.51 -15.58
N GLU A 16 -13.75 9.00 -15.74
CA GLU A 16 -14.92 8.64 -14.91
C GLU A 16 -15.28 7.15 -14.92
N GLN A 17 -14.89 6.40 -15.96
CA GLN A 17 -15.06 4.94 -15.98
C GLN A 17 -14.31 4.24 -14.84
N ASN A 18 -13.29 4.88 -14.26
CA ASN A 18 -12.65 4.37 -13.05
C ASN A 18 -13.50 4.76 -11.84
N LYS A 19 -13.92 3.76 -11.07
CA LYS A 19 -14.74 3.98 -9.89
C LYS A 19 -13.95 4.75 -8.83
N LYS A 20 -14.41 5.97 -8.51
CA LYS A 20 -13.90 6.76 -7.37
C LYS A 20 -14.02 5.99 -6.06
N ASN A 21 -13.31 6.46 -5.05
CA ASN A 21 -13.50 5.92 -3.70
C ASN A 21 -14.96 6.07 -3.22
N PRO A 22 -15.42 5.17 -2.33
CA PRO A 22 -16.76 5.25 -1.74
C PRO A 22 -16.98 6.56 -0.95
N SER A 23 -18.22 7.05 -0.94
CA SER A 23 -18.60 8.30 -0.27
C SER A 23 -18.40 8.29 1.24
N TRP A 24 -18.48 7.12 1.88
CA TRP A 24 -18.20 6.97 3.32
C TRP A 24 -16.70 7.13 3.64
N TYR A 25 -15.81 6.94 2.65
CA TYR A 25 -14.36 7.10 2.82
C TYR A 25 -13.93 8.54 2.54
N ILE A 26 -14.45 9.14 1.47
CA ILE A 26 -14.22 10.54 1.11
C ILE A 26 -15.39 11.05 0.26
N GLY A 27 -15.81 12.29 0.48
CA GLY A 27 -16.85 12.93 -0.33
C GLY A 27 -16.49 12.96 -1.83
N SER A 28 -17.46 12.73 -2.71
CA SER A 28 -17.26 12.58 -4.16
C SER A 28 -16.67 13.81 -4.86
N HIS A 29 -16.83 14.99 -4.26
CA HIS A 29 -16.34 16.26 -4.78
C HIS A 29 -14.92 16.62 -4.34
N PHE A 30 -14.32 15.86 -3.41
CA PHE A 30 -12.95 16.13 -2.98
C PHE A 30 -11.93 15.51 -3.94
N ASP A 31 -10.89 16.29 -4.24
CA ASP A 31 -9.72 15.86 -5.01
C ASP A 31 -8.43 16.15 -4.20
N PRO A 32 -8.05 15.25 -3.28
CA PRO A 32 -6.82 15.41 -2.50
C PRO A 32 -5.54 15.46 -3.36
N ILE A 33 -5.57 14.92 -4.59
CA ILE A 33 -4.45 14.97 -5.52
C ILE A 33 -4.27 16.40 -6.03
N LYS A 34 -5.35 17.04 -6.46
CA LYS A 34 -5.34 18.45 -6.85
C LYS A 34 -4.90 19.35 -5.69
N ASP A 35 -5.38 19.08 -4.49
CA ASP A 35 -5.02 19.88 -3.31
C ASP A 35 -3.52 19.81 -2.99
N ILE A 36 -2.91 18.62 -3.03
CA ILE A 36 -1.46 18.51 -2.82
C ILE A 36 -0.66 19.10 -3.99
N LEU A 37 -1.15 18.99 -5.23
CA LEU A 37 -0.49 19.62 -6.40
C LEU A 37 -0.47 21.14 -6.29
N ARG A 38 -1.53 21.77 -5.75
CA ARG A 38 -1.52 23.22 -5.44
C ARG A 38 -0.48 23.61 -4.41
N VAL A 39 -0.20 22.75 -3.44
CA VAL A 39 0.87 22.97 -2.45
C VAL A 39 2.23 22.86 -3.13
N TYR A 40 2.44 21.82 -3.95
CA TYR A 40 3.68 21.68 -4.71
C TYR A 40 3.91 22.84 -5.68
N ASP A 41 2.88 23.30 -6.37
CA ASP A 41 2.96 24.46 -7.27
C ASP A 41 3.51 25.71 -6.54
N LYS A 42 3.00 26.00 -5.34
CA LYS A 42 3.51 27.09 -4.49
C LYS A 42 4.96 26.89 -4.06
N ILE A 43 5.35 25.66 -3.72
CA ILE A 43 6.73 25.34 -3.32
C ILE A 43 7.67 25.49 -4.52
N LEU A 44 7.33 24.89 -5.66
CA LEU A 44 8.11 24.93 -6.88
C LEU A 44 8.23 26.36 -7.43
N GLY A 45 7.15 27.14 -7.40
CA GLY A 45 7.17 28.55 -7.83
C GLY A 45 8.21 29.39 -7.08
N LYS A 46 8.43 29.14 -5.78
CA LYS A 46 9.48 29.82 -5.01
C LYS A 46 10.88 29.50 -5.51
N TYR A 47 11.15 28.23 -5.84
CA TYR A 47 12.44 27.82 -6.37
C TYR A 47 12.65 28.31 -7.79
N LEU A 48 11.62 28.23 -8.64
CA LEU A 48 11.68 28.72 -10.02
C LEU A 48 11.89 30.24 -10.12
N ALA A 49 11.56 31.00 -9.07
CA ALA A 49 11.83 32.43 -8.98
C ALA A 49 13.28 32.78 -8.60
N LEU A 50 14.11 31.80 -8.21
CA LEU A 50 15.53 32.03 -7.94
C LEU A 50 16.24 32.42 -9.24
N LYS A 51 17.05 33.49 -9.17
CA LYS A 51 17.92 33.89 -10.26
C LYS A 51 19.19 33.04 -10.27
N ASP A 52 19.78 32.89 -11.45
CA ASP A 52 21.10 32.27 -11.65
C ASP A 52 21.23 30.86 -11.04
N SER A 53 20.17 30.06 -11.15
CA SER A 53 20.09 28.72 -10.58
C SER A 53 19.69 27.68 -11.65
N ASN A 54 20.44 26.57 -11.71
CA ASN A 54 20.06 25.39 -12.47
C ASN A 54 19.15 24.50 -11.60
N ILE A 55 17.91 24.32 -12.04
CA ILE A 55 16.89 23.59 -11.28
C ILE A 55 16.59 22.28 -11.99
N PHE A 56 16.61 21.19 -11.22
CA PHE A 56 16.22 19.86 -11.66
C PHE A 56 15.13 19.33 -10.72
N ILE A 57 13.97 18.98 -11.29
CA ILE A 57 12.86 18.34 -10.58
C ILE A 57 12.76 16.91 -11.10
N ILE A 58 13.08 15.96 -10.24
CA ILE A 58 13.20 14.55 -10.60
C ILE A 58 12.22 13.73 -9.77
N THR A 59 11.45 12.89 -10.44
CA THR A 59 10.64 11.85 -9.80
C THR A 59 11.20 10.48 -10.17
N ALA A 60 11.31 9.57 -9.19
CA ALA A 60 11.77 8.22 -9.45
C ALA A 60 10.65 7.33 -9.99
N LEU A 61 9.54 7.26 -9.26
CA LEU A 61 8.32 6.54 -9.66
C LEU A 61 7.18 7.55 -9.83
N SER A 62 6.32 7.28 -10.80
CA SER A 62 5.01 7.90 -10.90
C SER A 62 3.93 6.94 -10.41
N GLN A 63 2.68 7.39 -10.45
CA GLN A 63 1.53 6.60 -10.04
C GLN A 63 0.54 6.54 -11.20
N LYS A 64 -0.16 5.42 -11.32
CA LYS A 64 -1.26 5.21 -12.27
C LYS A 64 -2.53 4.78 -11.54
N PRO A 65 -3.72 4.97 -12.14
CA PRO A 65 -4.97 4.44 -11.60
C PRO A 65 -4.87 2.91 -11.44
N SER A 66 -5.28 2.40 -10.28
CA SER A 66 -5.48 0.96 -10.10
C SER A 66 -6.79 0.54 -10.76
N SER A 67 -6.75 -0.55 -11.54
CA SER A 67 -7.95 -1.16 -12.12
C SER A 67 -8.77 -1.95 -11.09
N LYS A 68 -8.14 -2.36 -9.98
CA LYS A 68 -8.75 -3.13 -8.90
C LYS A 68 -8.29 -2.54 -7.55
N PRO A 69 -8.98 -1.51 -7.04
CA PRO A 69 -8.69 -0.95 -5.73
C PRO A 69 -8.70 -2.02 -4.64
N VAL A 70 -7.70 -1.97 -3.76
CA VAL A 70 -7.50 -2.96 -2.70
C VAL A 70 -7.84 -2.33 -1.36
N TYR A 71 -8.73 -2.97 -0.61
CA TYR A 71 -9.01 -2.59 0.76
C TYR A 71 -7.93 -3.13 1.68
N TYR A 72 -7.40 -2.28 2.55
CA TYR A 72 -6.52 -2.67 3.64
C TYR A 72 -7.33 -2.76 4.92
N TRP A 73 -7.28 -3.94 5.52
CA TRP A 73 -7.93 -4.26 6.78
C TRP A 73 -6.90 -4.62 7.83
N ARG A 74 -7.30 -4.53 9.09
CA ARG A 74 -6.52 -4.97 10.25
C ARG A 74 -7.46 -5.69 11.22
N LEU A 75 -6.96 -6.68 11.94
CA LEU A 75 -7.73 -7.32 13.02
C LEU A 75 -8.01 -6.33 14.16
N ASN A 76 -9.24 -6.33 14.66
CA ASN A 76 -9.70 -5.52 15.80
C ASN A 76 -8.93 -5.92 17.06
N ASN A 77 -8.98 -7.20 17.37
CA ASN A 77 -8.20 -7.85 18.41
C ASN A 77 -7.57 -9.12 17.82
N HIS A 78 -6.23 -9.19 17.88
CA HIS A 78 -5.48 -10.28 17.28
C HIS A 78 -5.59 -11.56 18.13
N GLU A 79 -5.59 -11.43 19.46
CA GLU A 79 -5.70 -12.56 20.38
C GLU A 79 -7.07 -13.22 20.23
N ASP A 80 -8.14 -12.42 20.28
CA ASP A 80 -9.51 -12.92 20.14
C ASP A 80 -9.71 -13.63 18.80
N PHE A 81 -9.26 -13.02 17.69
CA PHE A 81 -9.43 -13.61 16.37
C PHE A 81 -8.63 -14.91 16.21
N LEU A 82 -7.37 -14.94 16.66
CA LEU A 82 -6.55 -16.16 16.61
C LEU A 82 -7.16 -17.28 17.47
N GLY A 83 -7.70 -16.93 18.65
CA GLY A 83 -8.44 -17.85 19.50
C GLY A 83 -9.68 -18.41 18.81
N LEU A 84 -10.50 -17.56 18.16
CA LEU A 84 -11.70 -17.98 17.43
C LEU A 84 -11.42 -18.96 16.30
N ILE A 85 -10.26 -18.87 15.66
CA ILE A 85 -9.84 -19.79 14.59
C ILE A 85 -8.97 -20.94 15.11
N ASN A 86 -8.90 -21.13 16.43
CA ASN A 86 -8.19 -22.21 17.12
C ASN A 86 -6.69 -22.28 16.75
N ILE A 87 -6.02 -21.13 16.65
CA ILE A 87 -4.56 -21.09 16.49
C ILE A 87 -3.92 -21.03 17.89
N PRO A 88 -3.08 -22.02 18.25
CA PRO A 88 -2.30 -21.92 19.47
C PRO A 88 -1.20 -20.87 19.29
N PHE A 89 -1.00 -19.99 20.27
CA PHE A 89 0.10 -19.03 20.26
C PHE A 89 0.59 -18.75 21.68
N LEU A 90 1.88 -18.42 21.81
CA LEU A 90 2.47 -17.94 23.07
C LEU A 90 2.20 -16.45 23.25
N LYS A 91 2.36 -15.68 22.17
CA LYS A 91 2.13 -14.23 22.16
C LYS A 91 1.84 -13.75 20.74
N VAL A 92 1.02 -12.72 20.63
CA VAL A 92 0.86 -11.96 19.39
C VAL A 92 1.20 -10.49 19.62
N LYS A 93 1.94 -9.90 18.67
CA LYS A 93 2.34 -8.49 18.69
C LYS A 93 1.82 -7.81 17.41
N PRO A 94 0.76 -6.99 17.50
CA PRO A 94 0.32 -6.18 16.38
C PRO A 94 1.42 -5.20 15.91
N ARG A 95 1.50 -4.92 14.61
CA ARG A 95 2.38 -3.88 14.06
C ARG A 95 1.58 -2.63 13.68
N MET A 96 2.18 -1.67 12.98
CA MET A 96 1.56 -0.37 12.68
C MET A 96 0.33 -0.48 11.75
N SER A 97 0.24 -1.52 10.94
CA SER A 97 -0.76 -1.65 9.88
C SER A 97 -1.56 -2.97 10.00
N ARG A 98 -1.55 -3.77 8.94
CA ARG A 98 -2.24 -5.06 8.76
C ARG A 98 -1.37 -6.26 9.14
N ASP A 99 -0.17 -5.98 9.65
CA ASP A 99 0.85 -6.96 9.94
C ASP A 99 0.93 -7.24 11.45
N PHE A 100 1.31 -8.46 11.80
CA PHE A 100 1.48 -8.87 13.20
C PHE A 100 2.46 -10.03 13.30
N LEU A 101 3.11 -10.14 14.45
CA LEU A 101 4.04 -11.24 14.75
C LEU A 101 3.40 -12.18 15.76
N ILE A 102 3.35 -13.46 15.44
CA ILE A 102 2.94 -14.52 16.37
C ILE A 102 4.20 -15.27 16.80
N THR A 103 4.34 -15.55 18.10
CA THR A 103 5.39 -16.40 18.64
C THR A 103 4.79 -17.64 19.29
N PHE A 104 5.53 -18.75 19.30
CA PHE A 104 5.07 -20.07 19.72
C PHE A 104 6.02 -20.68 20.74
N SER A 105 5.49 -21.52 21.63
CA SER A 105 6.28 -22.27 22.62
C SER A 105 6.86 -23.58 22.06
N SER A 106 6.32 -24.07 20.94
CA SER A 106 6.71 -25.36 20.38
C SER A 106 6.63 -25.39 18.86
N ARG A 107 7.43 -26.28 18.24
CA ARG A 107 7.49 -26.42 16.78
C ARG A 107 6.16 -26.94 16.24
N SER A 108 5.51 -27.82 16.99
CA SER A 108 4.18 -28.33 16.67
C SER A 108 3.13 -27.21 16.61
N ASP A 109 3.16 -26.26 17.54
CA ASP A 109 2.20 -25.13 17.53
C ASP A 109 2.44 -24.20 16.35
N LEU A 110 3.71 -23.92 16.04
CA LEU A 110 4.10 -23.13 14.87
C LEU A 110 3.60 -23.80 13.58
N GLU A 111 3.83 -25.10 13.41
CA GLU A 111 3.41 -25.85 12.21
C GLU A 111 1.88 -25.88 12.06
N LYS A 112 1.14 -26.10 13.16
CA LYS A 112 -0.35 -26.03 13.17
C LYS A 112 -0.85 -24.64 12.81
N ALA A 113 -0.26 -23.60 13.39
CA ALA A 113 -0.62 -22.21 13.12
C ALA A 113 -0.36 -21.86 11.66
N LEU A 114 0.81 -22.24 11.12
CA LEU A 114 1.18 -22.01 9.73
C LEU A 114 0.17 -22.67 8.79
N GLN A 115 -0.18 -23.94 9.01
CA GLN A 115 -1.15 -24.67 8.20
C GLN A 115 -2.53 -24.00 8.21
N LYS A 116 -2.99 -23.54 9.39
CA LYS A 116 -4.29 -22.86 9.50
C LYS A 116 -4.26 -21.49 8.82
N LEU A 117 -3.23 -20.69 9.09
CA LEU A 117 -3.05 -19.36 8.48
C LEU A 117 -2.91 -19.45 6.96
N SER A 118 -2.28 -20.51 6.44
CA SER A 118 -2.09 -20.74 5.00
C SER A 118 -3.32 -21.32 4.28
N THR A 119 -4.39 -21.67 5.01
CA THR A 119 -5.61 -22.27 4.42
C THR A 119 -6.92 -21.53 4.75
N ILE A 120 -6.95 -20.69 5.79
CA ILE A 120 -8.10 -19.82 6.10
C ILE A 120 -8.47 -18.81 4.98
N SER A 121 -9.67 -18.97 4.43
CA SER A 121 -10.23 -18.14 3.36
C SER A 121 -11.69 -17.77 3.64
N ASP A 122 -12.19 -16.75 2.94
CA ASP A 122 -13.61 -16.40 2.96
C ASP A 122 -14.46 -17.44 2.22
N GLN A 123 -15.78 -17.23 2.20
CA GLN A 123 -16.72 -18.12 1.51
C GLN A 123 -16.53 -18.22 -0.01
N SER A 124 -15.73 -17.33 -0.60
CA SER A 124 -15.38 -17.30 -2.03
C SER A 124 -13.98 -17.87 -2.28
N ASN A 125 -13.37 -18.50 -1.29
CA ASN A 125 -12.02 -19.04 -1.30
C ASN A 125 -10.90 -17.99 -1.45
N GLU A 126 -11.18 -16.72 -1.08
CA GLU A 126 -10.16 -15.68 -1.03
C GLU A 126 -9.40 -15.75 0.30
N ARG A 127 -8.07 -15.85 0.21
CA ARG A 127 -7.16 -16.02 1.37
C ARG A 127 -7.18 -14.78 2.26
N LEU A 128 -7.30 -14.97 3.59
CA LEU A 128 -7.19 -13.82 4.51
C LEU A 128 -5.74 -13.34 4.67
N PHE A 129 -4.82 -14.29 4.77
CA PHE A 129 -3.39 -14.07 4.96
C PHE A 129 -2.62 -14.67 3.79
N GLY A 130 -1.82 -13.82 3.12
CA GLY A 130 -1.12 -14.17 1.89
C GLY A 130 0.39 -14.12 2.00
N LEU A 131 0.95 -13.46 3.02
CA LEU A 131 2.38 -13.46 3.30
C LEU A 131 2.59 -13.93 4.73
N LEU A 132 3.39 -14.98 4.88
CA LEU A 132 3.71 -15.66 6.12
C LEU A 132 5.22 -15.89 6.14
N ASP A 133 5.97 -15.04 6.86
CA ASP A 133 7.42 -15.21 6.98
C ASP A 133 7.71 -15.98 8.27
N VAL A 134 8.20 -17.20 8.12
CA VAL A 134 8.45 -18.13 9.23
C VAL A 134 9.89 -18.00 9.70
N ASN A 135 10.08 -17.88 11.01
CA ASN A 135 11.38 -17.97 11.66
C ASN A 135 11.37 -19.14 12.65
N GLU A 136 11.98 -20.27 12.27
CA GLU A 136 12.05 -21.47 13.11
C GLU A 136 12.95 -21.29 14.34
N GLN A 137 13.97 -20.41 14.28
CA GLN A 137 14.89 -20.18 15.39
C GLN A 137 14.22 -19.38 16.51
N GLU A 138 13.48 -18.34 16.14
CA GLU A 138 12.71 -17.51 17.08
C GLU A 138 11.32 -18.06 17.37
N MET A 139 10.96 -19.21 16.76
CA MET A 139 9.65 -19.83 16.91
C MET A 139 8.52 -18.83 16.63
N SER A 140 8.56 -18.19 15.46
CA SER A 140 7.64 -17.11 15.12
C SER A 140 7.20 -17.10 13.66
N ILE A 141 6.06 -16.45 13.42
CA ILE A 141 5.52 -16.18 12.08
C ILE A 141 5.15 -14.70 12.01
N PHE A 142 5.76 -13.98 11.07
CA PHE A 142 5.32 -12.65 10.68
C PHE A 142 4.21 -12.77 9.64
N VAL A 143 3.03 -12.27 9.98
CA VAL A 143 1.80 -12.44 9.19
C VAL A 143 1.39 -11.09 8.60
N THR A 144 1.11 -11.08 7.30
CA THR A 144 0.44 -9.97 6.62
C THR A 144 -0.99 -10.36 6.26
N LEU A 145 -1.96 -9.58 6.73
CA LEU A 145 -3.35 -9.67 6.26
C LEU A 145 -3.44 -9.07 4.85
N THR A 146 -3.68 -9.92 3.85
CA THR A 146 -3.67 -9.55 2.43
C THR A 146 -5.06 -9.47 1.82
N TYR A 147 -6.11 -9.89 2.55
CA TYR A 147 -7.49 -9.80 2.09
C TYR A 147 -7.81 -8.41 1.55
N GLY A 148 -8.16 -8.33 0.27
CA GLY A 148 -8.26 -7.06 -0.46
C GLY A 148 -9.67 -6.60 -0.80
N ASN A 149 -10.69 -7.43 -0.54
CA ASN A 149 -12.06 -7.16 -0.93
C ASN A 149 -12.83 -6.38 0.15
N SER A 150 -14.00 -5.83 -0.21
CA SER A 150 -14.95 -5.39 0.83
C SER A 150 -15.34 -6.57 1.70
N ILE A 151 -15.42 -6.34 3.01
CA ILE A 151 -15.82 -7.33 4.01
C ILE A 151 -17.33 -7.34 4.28
N ASP A 152 -18.11 -6.50 3.59
CA ASP A 152 -19.57 -6.47 3.74
C ASP A 152 -20.15 -7.84 3.37
N SER A 153 -20.82 -8.48 4.33
CA SER A 153 -21.37 -9.84 4.18
C SER A 153 -20.34 -10.94 3.92
N LYS A 154 -19.05 -10.70 4.22
CA LYS A 154 -17.99 -11.69 4.13
C LYS A 154 -17.83 -12.43 5.45
N PHE A 155 -17.59 -13.73 5.36
CA PHE A 155 -17.40 -14.59 6.50
C PHE A 155 -16.42 -15.71 6.19
N ILE A 156 -15.84 -16.28 7.24
CA ILE A 156 -15.05 -17.51 7.17
C ILE A 156 -15.83 -18.64 7.85
N LEU A 157 -15.50 -19.87 7.47
CA LEU A 157 -15.96 -21.08 8.14
C LEU A 157 -14.78 -21.72 8.86
N THR A 158 -14.94 -21.99 10.16
CA THR A 158 -13.95 -22.73 10.94
C THR A 158 -14.63 -23.82 11.75
N GLY A 159 -14.52 -25.06 11.28
CA GLY A 159 -15.36 -26.16 11.77
C GLY A 159 -16.84 -25.83 11.49
N GLU A 160 -17.67 -25.86 12.53
CA GLU A 160 -19.09 -25.51 12.45
C GLU A 160 -19.36 -24.01 12.64
N ALA A 161 -18.34 -23.23 13.04
CA ALA A 161 -18.52 -21.82 13.32
C ALA A 161 -18.47 -20.98 12.04
N LYS A 162 -19.44 -20.07 11.91
CA LYS A 162 -19.45 -19.00 10.91
C LYS A 162 -19.05 -17.69 11.58
N ILE A 163 -17.95 -17.10 11.11
CA ILE A 163 -17.40 -15.86 11.67
C ILE A 163 -17.48 -14.76 10.61
N ASN A 164 -18.25 -13.71 10.88
CA ASN A 164 -18.34 -12.56 9.97
C ASN A 164 -17.08 -11.70 10.07
N LEU A 165 -16.47 -11.35 8.94
CA LEU A 165 -15.22 -10.57 8.93
C LEU A 165 -15.43 -9.17 9.50
N LYS A 166 -16.59 -8.56 9.25
CA LYS A 166 -16.94 -7.21 9.72
C LYS A 166 -16.87 -7.04 11.23
N ASP A 167 -17.08 -8.12 11.99
CA ASP A 167 -17.08 -8.06 13.46
C ASP A 167 -15.64 -8.08 14.04
N HIS A 168 -14.67 -8.54 13.24
CA HIS A 168 -13.28 -8.73 13.69
C HIS A 168 -12.25 -7.91 12.92
N PHE A 169 -12.66 -7.19 11.87
CA PHE A 169 -11.76 -6.44 10.99
C PHE A 169 -12.12 -4.95 11.00
N ASN A 170 -11.09 -4.11 11.11
CA ASN A 170 -11.18 -2.67 11.04
C ASN A 170 -10.57 -2.19 9.73
N PHE A 171 -11.24 -1.20 9.15
CA PHE A 171 -10.76 -0.52 7.95
C PHE A 171 -9.49 0.29 8.23
N VAL A 172 -8.51 0.20 7.33
CA VAL A 172 -7.26 0.97 7.40
C VAL A 172 -7.22 2.01 6.29
N ALA A 173 -7.32 1.56 5.02
CA ALA A 173 -7.27 2.43 3.86
C ALA A 173 -7.74 1.69 2.59
N ILE A 174 -8.04 2.44 1.53
CA ILE A 174 -8.18 1.87 0.18
C ILE A 174 -6.92 2.24 -0.59
N LYS A 175 -6.23 1.26 -1.18
CA LYS A 175 -5.14 1.51 -2.14
C LYS A 175 -5.72 1.49 -3.56
N ASN A 176 -5.63 2.62 -4.25
CA ASN A 176 -6.19 2.81 -5.57
C ASN A 176 -5.24 3.53 -6.56
N GLY A 177 -4.06 3.93 -6.09
CA GLY A 177 -2.91 4.27 -6.93
C GLY A 177 -1.90 3.12 -6.94
N GLU A 178 -1.30 2.86 -8.09
CA GLU A 178 -0.24 1.85 -8.26
C GLU A 178 1.03 2.45 -8.82
N HIS A 179 2.17 1.95 -8.32
CA HIS A 179 3.47 2.38 -8.80
C HIS A 179 3.59 2.17 -10.31
N ASN A 180 4.08 3.20 -10.98
CA ASN A 180 4.54 3.14 -12.35
C ASN A 180 6.05 3.43 -12.34
N SER A 181 6.82 2.52 -12.93
CA SER A 181 8.28 2.60 -13.01
C SER A 181 8.77 3.81 -13.81
N LYS A 182 7.89 4.47 -14.56
CA LYS A 182 8.21 5.71 -15.26
C LYS A 182 8.28 6.88 -14.29
N GLY A 183 9.44 7.51 -14.19
CA GLY A 183 9.66 8.82 -13.56
C GLY A 183 9.78 9.95 -14.59
N PHE A 184 9.96 11.17 -14.11
CA PHE A 184 10.13 12.36 -14.94
C PHE A 184 11.26 13.23 -14.41
N CYS A 185 12.04 13.81 -15.31
CA CYS A 185 13.00 14.87 -15.01
C CYS A 185 12.57 16.12 -15.77
N ILE A 186 12.40 17.23 -15.06
CA ILE A 186 12.08 18.54 -15.61
C ILE A 186 13.17 19.50 -15.17
N THR A 187 13.68 20.31 -16.09
CA THR A 187 14.73 21.27 -15.78
C THR A 187 14.56 22.56 -16.59
N ASN A 188 15.02 23.67 -16.03
CA ASN A 188 15.16 24.96 -16.72
C ASN A 188 16.49 25.07 -17.51
N THR A 189 17.26 23.98 -17.56
CA THR A 189 18.59 23.93 -18.15
C THR A 189 18.54 23.13 -19.44
N ASP A 190 19.14 23.66 -20.52
CA ASP A 190 19.22 22.94 -21.79
C ASP A 190 19.99 21.63 -21.63
N LEU A 191 19.29 20.50 -21.77
CA LEU A 191 19.90 19.18 -21.86
C LEU A 191 20.36 18.98 -23.30
N LYS A 192 21.67 18.77 -23.52
CA LYS A 192 22.23 18.46 -24.86
C LYS A 192 21.76 17.11 -25.43
N SER A 193 20.95 16.38 -24.67
CA SER A 193 20.49 15.03 -24.96
C SER A 193 19.07 15.05 -25.50
N ASN A 194 18.88 14.53 -26.72
CA ASN A 194 17.56 14.21 -27.28
C ASN A 194 16.95 12.93 -26.66
N ALA A 195 17.55 12.37 -25.60
CA ALA A 195 17.08 11.12 -25.02
C ALA A 195 15.78 11.33 -24.24
N VAL A 196 14.66 10.91 -24.86
CA VAL A 196 13.30 10.98 -24.28
C VAL A 196 13.12 10.03 -23.09
N ASN A 197 13.94 8.97 -22.99
CA ASN A 197 13.92 8.02 -21.89
C ASN A 197 15.35 7.65 -21.45
N VAL A 198 15.61 7.76 -20.16
CA VAL A 198 16.93 7.48 -19.56
C VAL A 198 16.71 6.60 -18.33
N ASN A 199 17.55 5.59 -18.14
CA ASN A 199 17.53 4.82 -16.90
C ASN A 199 17.95 5.74 -15.74
N ILE A 200 17.26 5.69 -14.60
CA ILE A 200 17.52 6.57 -13.46
C ILE A 200 18.99 6.53 -12.99
N TRP A 201 19.65 5.37 -13.10
CA TRP A 201 21.07 5.23 -12.77
C TRP A 201 22.00 6.09 -13.63
N ASN A 202 21.57 6.43 -14.85
CA ASN A 202 22.33 7.23 -15.80
C ASN A 202 21.94 8.72 -15.75
N LEU A 203 20.93 9.09 -14.96
CA LEU A 203 20.47 10.48 -14.88
C LEU A 203 21.53 11.40 -14.28
N SER A 204 22.33 10.91 -13.32
CA SER A 204 23.42 11.68 -12.72
C SER A 204 24.45 12.15 -13.75
N ASN A 205 24.71 11.35 -14.79
CA ASN A 205 25.68 11.71 -15.82
C ASN A 205 25.23 12.95 -16.60
N LEU A 206 23.91 13.08 -16.85
CA LEU A 206 23.32 14.24 -17.52
C LEU A 206 23.34 15.51 -16.64
N ILE A 207 23.34 15.35 -15.32
CA ILE A 207 23.39 16.48 -14.37
C ILE A 207 24.85 16.94 -14.21
N SER A 208 25.79 16.01 -14.02
CA SER A 208 27.21 16.31 -13.74
C SER A 208 27.94 17.00 -14.89
N GLU A 209 27.54 16.76 -16.15
CA GLU A 209 28.12 17.44 -17.32
C GLU A 209 27.98 18.98 -17.28
N LYS A 210 27.12 19.54 -16.41
CA LYS A 210 26.91 21.00 -16.28
C LYS A 210 27.32 21.62 -14.94
N VAL A 211 27.62 20.83 -13.92
CA VAL A 211 28.05 21.37 -12.61
C VAL A 211 29.55 21.71 -12.60
N ILE A 212 30.31 21.22 -13.59
CA ILE A 212 31.77 21.39 -13.70
C ILE A 212 32.16 22.35 -14.85
N SER A 213 31.20 23.00 -15.50
CA SER A 213 31.44 24.06 -16.52
C SER A 213 31.17 25.44 -15.97
#